data_AF-A0A537KYN2-F1
#
_entry.id   AF-A0A537KYN2-F1
#
_cell.length_a   1.000
_cell.length_b   1.000
_cell.length_c   1.000
_cell.angle_alpha   90.00
_cell.angle_beta   90.00
_cell.angle_gamma   90.00
#
_symmetry.space_group_name_H-M   'P 1'
#
loop_
_entity.id
_entity.type
_entity.pdbx_description
1 polymer ?
#
loop_
_entity_poly.entity_id
_entity_poly.type
_entity_poly.pdbx_seq_one_letter_code
_entity_poly.pdbx_strand_id
1 'polypeptide(L)'
;MPVAVQSLGDVLIQEVLEHPEDDVPRLIYADWLAENDQPVRAEFIQLQCRLAKEQPDYALDTGTSPRAYTSSGDPRIRRAYALFQELAFPTVSKGPITLTSFQWTAATWRRGFVEGLSLSCSEFTRLARLVFKLHPVTRVQLKDRQPTWCPGWNGYWSWRVTGDEVPFFSDGFLLPHEIFNLLGPGHRESQHGQWRHFDSKERAVQELSQACVAFGITKRKEGLSEALSAESEKDTS
;
A
#
# COMPACT_ATOMS: atom_id res chain seq x y z
N MET A 1 33.49 -13.48 5.25
CA MET A 1 32.69 -12.99 4.10
C MET A 1 32.18 -11.58 4.44
N PRO A 2 32.00 -10.64 3.49
CA PRO A 2 31.53 -9.31 3.87
C PRO A 2 30.07 -9.41 4.32
N VAL A 3 29.79 -8.95 5.54
CA VAL A 3 28.45 -8.61 6.00
C VAL A 3 27.79 -7.79 4.88
N ALA A 4 26.56 -8.09 4.48
CA ALA A 4 25.83 -7.25 3.54
C ALA A 4 25.69 -5.86 4.18
N VAL A 5 26.62 -4.95 3.87
CA VAL A 5 26.56 -3.56 4.33
C VAL A 5 25.32 -2.98 3.67
N GLN A 6 24.30 -2.66 4.46
CA GLN A 6 23.13 -1.92 3.96
C GLN A 6 23.65 -0.71 3.19
N SER A 7 23.24 -0.57 1.93
CA SER A 7 23.62 0.59 1.15
C SER A 7 22.98 1.83 1.77
N LEU A 8 23.58 3.00 1.54
CA LEU A 8 22.95 4.27 1.97
C LEU A 8 21.52 4.39 1.40
N GLY A 9 21.30 3.93 0.17
CA GLY A 9 19.97 3.88 -0.44
C GLY A 9 18.98 3.01 0.33
N ASP A 10 19.42 1.85 0.85
CA ASP A 10 18.59 0.96 1.68
C ASP A 10 18.18 1.63 3.00
N VAL A 11 19.09 2.38 3.63
CA VAL A 11 18.78 3.12 4.86
C VAL A 11 17.79 4.26 4.58
N LEU A 12 18.02 5.03 3.52
CA LEU A 12 17.16 6.15 3.15
C LEU A 12 15.74 5.71 2.78
N ILE A 13 15.58 4.59 2.07
CA ILE A 13 14.24 4.08 1.77
C ILE A 13 13.55 3.56 3.04
N GLN A 14 14.24 2.95 4.00
CA GLN A 14 13.64 2.56 5.28
C GLN A 14 13.09 3.79 6.02
N GLU A 15 13.84 4.89 6.06
CA GLU A 15 13.40 6.15 6.67
C GLU A 15 12.12 6.69 6.02
N VAL A 16 12.02 6.63 4.68
CA VAL A 16 10.80 7.02 3.95
C VAL A 16 9.61 6.13 4.33
N LEU A 17 9.83 4.83 4.57
CA LEU A 17 8.78 3.90 4.97
C LEU A 17 8.33 4.08 6.42
N GLU A 18 9.23 4.56 7.29
CA GLU A 18 8.94 4.81 8.71
C GLU A 18 8.28 6.18 8.93
N HIS A 19 8.57 7.15 8.06
CA HIS A 19 8.02 8.51 8.09
C HIS A 19 7.23 8.82 6.81
N PRO A 20 6.06 8.17 6.60
CA PRO A 20 5.29 8.27 5.36
C PRO A 20 4.70 9.67 5.10
N GLU A 21 4.64 10.56 6.07
CA GLU A 21 4.16 11.93 5.93
C GLU A 21 5.26 12.97 5.64
N ASP A 22 6.52 12.65 5.91
CA ASP A 22 7.63 13.60 5.85
C ASP A 22 8.30 13.66 4.46
N ASP A 23 8.43 14.86 3.91
CA ASP A 23 9.13 15.06 2.65
C ASP A 23 10.65 15.01 2.79
N VAL A 24 11.21 15.29 3.98
CA VAL A 24 12.66 15.35 4.19
C VAL A 24 13.38 14.06 3.78
N PRO A 25 13.03 12.87 4.30
CA PRO A 25 13.71 11.63 3.89
C PRO A 25 13.48 11.31 2.42
N ARG A 26 12.35 11.72 1.84
CA ARG A 26 12.04 11.51 0.41
C ARG A 26 12.93 12.35 -0.49
N LEU A 27 13.18 13.61 -0.10
CA LEU A 27 14.03 14.52 -0.86
C LEU A 27 15.50 14.09 -0.77
N ILE A 28 15.97 13.68 0.41
CA ILE A 28 17.32 13.13 0.59
C ILE A 28 17.49 11.85 -0.26
N TYR A 29 16.49 10.96 -0.24
CA TYR A 29 16.51 9.77 -1.08
C TYR A 29 16.49 10.11 -2.59
N ALA A 30 15.74 11.14 -2.99
CA ALA A 30 15.72 11.60 -4.38
C ALA A 30 17.08 12.15 -4.81
N ASP A 31 17.76 12.93 -3.96
CA ASP A 31 19.09 13.45 -4.25
C ASP A 31 20.10 12.29 -4.40
N TRP A 32 20.04 11.31 -3.49
CA TRP A 32 20.83 10.09 -3.62
C TRP A 32 20.55 9.33 -4.92
N LEU A 33 19.28 9.20 -5.33
CA LEU A 33 18.92 8.57 -6.61
C LEU A 33 19.49 9.30 -7.82
N ALA A 34 19.52 10.64 -7.79
CA ALA A 34 20.10 11.43 -8.87
C ALA A 34 21.61 11.19 -9.00
N GLU A 35 22.31 11.03 -7.87
CA GLU A 35 23.74 10.69 -7.83
C GLU A 35 24.03 9.23 -8.23
N ASN A 36 23.04 8.34 -8.16
CA ASN A 36 23.15 6.91 -8.44
C ASN A 36 22.42 6.52 -9.74
N ASP A 37 22.59 7.32 -10.79
CA ASP A 37 22.10 7.07 -12.16
C ASP A 37 20.58 6.85 -12.30
N GLN A 38 19.79 7.36 -11.35
CA GLN A 38 18.31 7.30 -11.38
C GLN A 38 17.66 8.71 -11.37
N PRO A 39 18.06 9.63 -12.26
CA PRO A 39 17.59 11.02 -12.25
C PRO A 39 16.09 11.15 -12.54
N VAL A 40 15.52 10.26 -13.36
CA VAL A 40 14.08 10.25 -13.67
C VAL A 40 13.26 9.95 -12.42
N ARG A 41 13.72 9.00 -11.60
CA ARG A 41 13.05 8.64 -10.34
C ARG A 41 13.19 9.74 -9.31
N ALA A 42 14.37 10.36 -9.22
CA ALA A 42 14.63 11.51 -8.36
C ALA A 42 13.72 12.69 -8.70
N GLU A 43 13.67 13.09 -9.98
CA GLU A 43 12.82 14.19 -10.45
C GLU A 43 11.34 13.92 -10.15
N PHE A 44 10.88 12.67 -10.38
CA PHE A 44 9.50 12.29 -10.09
C PHE A 44 9.14 12.47 -8.61
N ILE A 45 10.02 12.03 -7.70
CA ILE A 45 9.81 12.17 -6.25
C ILE A 45 9.78 13.66 -5.87
N GLN A 46 10.79 14.44 -6.26
CA GLN A 46 10.88 15.87 -5.95
C GLN A 46 9.67 16.66 -6.46
N LEU A 47 9.24 16.40 -7.70
CA LEU A 47 8.11 17.06 -8.32
C LEU A 47 6.79 16.70 -7.62
N GLN A 48 6.59 15.43 -7.28
CA GLN A 48 5.41 14.98 -6.55
C GLN A 48 5.35 15.53 -5.12
N CYS A 49 6.48 15.66 -4.42
CA CYS A 49 6.52 16.30 -3.09
C CYS A 49 6.12 17.78 -3.19
N ARG A 50 6.63 18.50 -4.20
CA ARG A 50 6.24 19.89 -4.46
C ARG A 50 4.75 20.02 -4.77
N LEU A 51 4.22 19.15 -5.63
CA LEU A 51 2.79 19.12 -5.97
C LEU A 51 1.92 18.81 -4.75
N ALA A 52 2.32 17.85 -3.90
CA ALA A 52 1.56 17.51 -2.68
C ALA A 52 1.53 18.67 -1.67
N LYS A 53 2.59 19.48 -1.60
CA LYS A 53 2.67 20.65 -0.72
C LYS A 53 1.78 21.80 -1.20
N GLU A 54 1.73 22.04 -2.51
CA GLU A 54 1.00 23.17 -3.09
C GLU A 54 -0.45 22.85 -3.48
N GLN A 55 -0.73 21.58 -3.79
CA GLN A 55 -2.04 21.06 -4.17
C GLN A 55 -2.33 19.80 -3.34
N PRO A 56 -2.81 19.93 -2.09
CA PRO A 56 -3.03 18.80 -1.20
C PRO A 56 -4.00 17.74 -1.75
N ASP A 57 -4.92 18.12 -2.62
CA ASP A 57 -5.88 17.20 -3.24
C ASP A 57 -5.30 16.45 -4.45
N TYR A 58 -4.13 16.87 -4.96
CA TYR A 58 -3.50 16.23 -6.10
C TYR A 58 -2.91 14.86 -5.73
N ALA A 59 -3.26 13.86 -6.52
CA ALA A 59 -2.63 12.55 -6.54
C ALA A 59 -2.62 12.03 -7.98
N LEU A 60 -1.63 11.18 -8.31
CA LEU A 60 -1.64 10.44 -9.57
C LEU A 60 -2.25 9.06 -9.30
N ASP A 61 -3.50 8.89 -9.68
CA ASP A 61 -4.24 7.64 -9.63
C ASP A 61 -4.18 6.92 -10.99
N THR A 62 -3.72 5.67 -11.01
CA THR A 62 -3.66 4.83 -12.22
C THR A 62 -5.03 4.40 -12.74
N GLY A 63 -6.09 4.48 -11.93
CA GLY A 63 -7.47 4.28 -12.34
C GLY A 63 -8.10 5.50 -13.01
N THR A 64 -7.46 6.67 -12.95
CA THR A 64 -7.94 7.90 -13.60
C THR A 64 -7.55 7.91 -15.07
N SER A 65 -8.44 8.44 -15.92
CA SER A 65 -8.19 8.59 -17.35
C SER A 65 -6.88 9.36 -17.61
N PRO A 66 -5.96 8.85 -18.46
CA PRO A 66 -4.74 9.55 -18.86
C PRO A 66 -4.95 11.01 -19.29
N ARG A 67 -6.10 11.31 -19.90
CA ARG A 67 -6.46 12.64 -20.38
C ARG A 67 -6.52 13.68 -19.25
N ALA A 68 -6.89 13.28 -18.04
CA ALA A 68 -6.94 14.18 -16.88
C ALA A 68 -5.56 14.76 -16.57
N TYR A 69 -4.49 13.96 -16.75
CA TYR A 69 -3.12 14.40 -16.52
C TYR A 69 -2.53 15.11 -17.73
N THR A 70 -2.69 14.56 -18.92
CA THR A 70 -2.08 15.12 -20.14
C THR A 70 -2.71 16.46 -20.56
N SER A 71 -3.98 16.68 -20.24
CA SER A 71 -4.71 17.92 -20.52
C SER A 71 -4.75 18.89 -19.33
N SER A 72 -4.10 18.56 -18.21
CA SER A 72 -4.06 19.45 -17.03
C SER A 72 -3.47 20.80 -17.40
N GLY A 73 -4.01 21.91 -16.87
CA GLY A 73 -3.46 23.26 -17.07
C GLY A 73 -2.08 23.45 -16.43
N ASP A 74 -1.78 22.72 -15.35
CA ASP A 74 -0.51 22.81 -14.64
C ASP A 74 0.59 22.00 -15.36
N PRO A 75 1.67 22.63 -15.86
CA PRO A 75 2.76 21.93 -16.53
C PRO A 75 3.46 20.88 -15.65
N ARG A 76 3.43 21.05 -14.33
CA ARG A 76 4.05 20.13 -13.38
C ARG A 76 3.28 18.82 -13.28
N ILE A 77 1.95 18.86 -13.36
CA ILE A 77 1.12 17.65 -13.40
C ILE A 77 1.40 16.88 -14.69
N ARG A 78 1.48 17.58 -15.83
CA ARG A 78 1.85 16.97 -17.12
C ARG A 78 3.23 16.33 -17.07
N ARG A 79 4.23 17.02 -16.49
CA ARG A 79 5.60 16.49 -16.32
C ARG A 79 5.64 15.29 -15.36
N ALA A 80 4.98 15.37 -14.22
CA ALA A 80 4.90 14.26 -13.27
C ALA A 80 4.29 13.01 -13.90
N TYR A 81 3.24 13.18 -14.72
CA TYR A 81 2.64 12.07 -15.45
C TYR A 81 3.57 11.51 -16.54
N ALA A 82 4.31 12.36 -17.27
CA ALA A 82 5.29 11.90 -18.25
C ALA A 82 6.42 11.07 -17.58
N LEU A 83 6.95 11.55 -16.45
CA LEU A 83 7.94 10.81 -15.65
C LEU A 83 7.38 9.48 -15.14
N PHE A 84 6.11 9.47 -14.69
CA PHE A 84 5.43 8.24 -14.30
C PHE A 84 5.36 7.24 -15.46
N GLN A 85 5.03 7.69 -16.67
CA GLN A 85 5.00 6.83 -17.85
C GLN A 85 6.37 6.25 -18.18
N GLU A 86 7.43 7.06 -18.08
CA GLU A 86 8.82 6.62 -18.29
C GLU A 86 9.26 5.57 -17.27
N LEU A 87 8.90 5.74 -16.00
CA LEU A 87 9.20 4.80 -14.93
C LEU A 87 8.35 3.52 -14.98
N ALA A 88 7.06 3.62 -15.33
CA ALA A 88 6.12 2.51 -15.34
C ALA A 88 6.22 1.64 -16.60
N PHE A 89 6.66 2.24 -17.71
CA PHE A 89 6.84 1.58 -18.99
C PHE A 89 8.25 1.86 -19.52
N PRO A 90 9.29 1.28 -18.90
CA PRO A 90 10.60 1.31 -19.53
C PRO A 90 10.46 0.64 -20.89
N THR A 91 10.64 1.43 -21.93
CA THR A 91 10.79 0.91 -23.28
C THR A 91 12.02 0.02 -23.21
N VAL A 92 11.83 -1.30 -23.34
CA VAL A 92 12.82 -2.40 -23.21
C VAL A 92 12.89 -3.06 -21.81
N SER A 93 12.30 -4.27 -21.76
CA SER A 93 12.57 -5.45 -20.93
C SER A 93 13.63 -5.38 -19.80
N LYS A 94 13.18 -5.60 -18.55
CA LYS A 94 13.66 -6.58 -17.53
C LYS A 94 13.50 -6.02 -16.10
N GLY A 95 12.42 -6.40 -15.41
CA GLY A 95 12.25 -6.17 -13.98
C GLY A 95 10.91 -6.74 -13.48
N PRO A 96 10.88 -7.60 -12.45
CA PRO A 96 9.66 -8.26 -12.00
C PRO A 96 8.98 -7.37 -10.97
N ILE A 97 8.02 -6.57 -11.43
CA ILE A 97 6.76 -6.14 -10.79
C ILE A 97 6.27 -5.01 -11.68
N THR A 98 5.78 -5.38 -12.86
CA THR A 98 4.94 -4.49 -13.65
C THR A 98 3.57 -4.49 -12.96
N LEU A 99 3.29 -3.48 -12.13
CA LEU A 99 1.93 -3.15 -11.66
C LEU A 99 0.97 -2.79 -12.84
N THR A 100 1.43 -2.96 -14.09
CA THR A 100 0.78 -2.53 -15.32
C THR A 100 -0.04 -3.62 -16.02
N SER A 101 -0.05 -4.88 -15.53
CA SER A 101 -0.80 -5.97 -16.18
C SER A 101 -2.17 -6.29 -15.59
N PHE A 102 -2.65 -5.58 -14.56
CA PHE A 102 -3.96 -5.85 -13.95
C PHE A 102 -4.93 -4.69 -14.16
N GLN A 103 -5.88 -4.86 -15.08
CA GLN A 103 -6.99 -3.93 -15.36
C GLN A 103 -7.88 -3.60 -14.13
N TRP A 104 -7.59 -4.18 -12.96
CA TRP A 104 -8.38 -4.06 -11.73
C TRP A 104 -7.58 -3.52 -10.53
N THR A 105 -6.27 -3.29 -10.64
CA THR A 105 -5.48 -2.67 -9.57
C THR A 105 -5.32 -1.17 -9.84
N ALA A 106 -5.93 -0.34 -9.00
CA ALA A 106 -5.69 1.10 -9.01
C ALA A 106 -4.71 1.44 -7.88
N ALA A 107 -3.66 2.18 -8.20
CA ALA A 107 -2.66 2.65 -7.27
C ALA A 107 -2.69 4.19 -7.26
N THR A 108 -2.76 4.76 -6.07
CA THR A 108 -2.69 6.20 -5.84
C THR A 108 -1.26 6.56 -5.47
N TRP A 109 -0.61 7.32 -6.33
CA TRP A 109 0.74 7.82 -6.16
C TRP A 109 0.71 9.24 -5.60
N ARG A 110 1.45 9.44 -4.51
CA ARG A 110 1.65 10.72 -3.84
C ARG A 110 3.07 10.80 -3.31
N ARG A 111 3.65 12.01 -3.35
CA ARG A 111 5.04 12.27 -2.91
C ARG A 111 6.07 11.30 -3.52
N GLY A 112 5.80 10.83 -4.74
CA GLY A 112 6.68 9.94 -5.50
C GLY A 112 6.50 8.44 -5.22
N PHE A 113 5.65 8.01 -4.29
CA PHE A 113 5.45 6.59 -3.97
C PHE A 113 3.98 6.20 -3.98
N VAL A 114 3.71 4.89 -3.93
CA VAL A 114 2.35 4.38 -3.75
C VAL A 114 1.91 4.64 -2.30
N GLU A 115 0.92 5.50 -2.14
CA GLU A 115 0.31 5.80 -0.83
C GLU A 115 -1.00 5.03 -0.66
N GLY A 116 -1.76 4.85 -1.75
CA GLY A 116 -3.04 4.16 -1.78
C GLY A 116 -3.05 2.96 -2.71
N LEU A 117 -3.68 1.88 -2.28
CA LEU A 117 -3.91 0.66 -3.07
C LEU A 117 -5.41 0.33 -3.15
N SER A 118 -5.88 -0.06 -4.33
CA SER A 118 -7.24 -0.54 -4.54
C SER A 118 -7.25 -1.78 -5.44
N LEU A 119 -7.50 -2.95 -4.85
CA LEU A 119 -7.37 -4.29 -5.46
C LEU A 119 -8.27 -5.30 -4.73
N SER A 120 -8.34 -6.55 -5.18
CA SER A 120 -9.07 -7.59 -4.44
C SER A 120 -8.31 -8.08 -3.19
N CYS A 121 -9.02 -8.70 -2.25
CA CYS A 121 -8.45 -9.28 -1.04
C CYS A 121 -7.36 -10.33 -1.33
N SER A 122 -7.59 -11.19 -2.32
CA SER A 122 -6.63 -12.24 -2.70
C SER A 122 -5.36 -11.65 -3.31
N GLU A 123 -5.50 -10.70 -4.24
CA GLU A 123 -4.35 -9.99 -4.81
C GLU A 123 -3.57 -9.22 -3.74
N PHE A 124 -4.26 -8.59 -2.79
CA PHE A 124 -3.64 -7.88 -1.68
C PHE A 124 -2.77 -8.81 -0.83
N THR A 125 -3.31 -9.93 -0.37
CA THR A 125 -2.52 -10.89 0.45
C THR A 125 -1.27 -11.40 -0.27
N ARG A 126 -1.34 -11.56 -1.59
CA ARG A 126 -0.20 -11.99 -2.43
C ARG A 126 0.86 -10.89 -2.60
N LEU A 127 0.45 -9.64 -2.76
CA LEU A 127 1.35 -8.52 -3.10
C LEU A 127 1.82 -7.72 -1.88
N ALA A 128 1.14 -7.83 -0.73
CA ALA A 128 1.38 -7.00 0.45
C ALA A 128 2.86 -6.91 0.83
N ARG A 129 3.56 -8.05 0.95
CA ARG A 129 4.99 -8.08 1.30
C ARG A 129 5.85 -7.27 0.33
N LEU A 130 5.60 -7.38 -0.97
CA LEU A 130 6.40 -6.71 -1.99
C LEU A 130 6.15 -5.21 -2.01
N VAL A 131 4.87 -4.79 -1.94
CA VAL A 131 4.53 -3.37 -2.02
C VAL A 131 4.98 -2.64 -0.76
N PHE A 132 4.75 -3.20 0.43
CA PHE A 132 5.12 -2.56 1.71
C PHE A 132 6.63 -2.52 1.95
N LYS A 133 7.41 -3.32 1.21
CA LYS A 133 8.88 -3.25 1.21
C LYS A 133 9.41 -2.01 0.47
N LEU A 134 8.67 -1.50 -0.51
CA LEU A 134 9.16 -0.46 -1.42
C LEU A 134 8.35 0.85 -1.36
N HIS A 135 7.16 0.82 -0.76
CA HIS A 135 6.25 1.95 -0.76
C HIS A 135 5.63 2.22 0.63
N PRO A 136 5.56 3.50 1.05
CA PRO A 136 4.90 3.94 2.27
C PRO A 136 3.37 3.96 2.06
N VAL A 137 2.77 2.76 1.98
CA VAL A 137 1.32 2.60 1.81
C VAL A 137 0.61 2.96 3.11
N THR A 138 -0.29 3.94 3.06
CA THR A 138 -1.09 4.39 4.21
C THR A 138 -2.58 4.04 4.06
N ARG A 139 -3.01 3.63 2.86
CA ARG A 139 -4.41 3.26 2.59
C ARG A 139 -4.53 2.05 1.68
N VAL A 140 -5.40 1.10 2.05
CA VAL A 140 -5.72 -0.07 1.23
C VAL A 140 -7.24 -0.24 1.17
N GLN A 141 -7.77 -0.32 -0.05
CA GLN A 141 -9.17 -0.59 -0.30
C GLN A 141 -9.33 -1.94 -0.99
N LEU A 142 -10.09 -2.84 -0.38
CA LEU A 142 -10.41 -4.15 -0.95
C LEU A 142 -11.70 -4.03 -1.76
N LYS A 143 -11.62 -4.14 -3.09
CA LYS A 143 -12.76 -3.90 -4.02
C LYS A 143 -13.86 -4.95 -3.90
N ASP A 144 -13.50 -6.15 -3.46
CA ASP A 144 -14.36 -7.31 -3.27
C ASP A 144 -14.83 -7.47 -1.82
N ARG A 145 -14.60 -6.46 -0.96
CA ARG A 145 -15.02 -6.48 0.44
C ARG A 145 -15.87 -5.25 0.80
N GLN A 146 -16.95 -5.50 1.51
CA GLN A 146 -17.87 -4.48 2.00
C GLN A 146 -18.50 -4.91 3.33
N PRO A 147 -18.62 -4.01 4.32
CA PRO A 147 -19.22 -4.34 5.60
C PRO A 147 -20.72 -4.60 5.41
N THR A 148 -21.26 -5.50 6.23
CA THR A 148 -22.69 -5.81 6.20
C THR A 148 -23.46 -5.07 7.28
N TRP A 149 -24.69 -4.67 7.00
CA TRP A 149 -25.60 -4.08 7.98
C TRP A 149 -26.32 -5.19 8.75
N CYS A 150 -26.19 -5.19 10.07
CA CYS A 150 -26.77 -6.22 10.93
C CYS A 150 -27.94 -5.68 11.77
N PRO A 151 -29.19 -5.72 11.26
CA PRO A 151 -30.36 -5.18 11.99
C PRO A 151 -30.67 -5.97 13.27
N GLY A 152 -30.36 -7.26 13.33
CA GLY A 152 -30.54 -8.11 14.52
C GLY A 152 -29.58 -7.82 15.68
N TRP A 153 -28.60 -6.94 15.48
CA TRP A 153 -27.59 -6.56 16.48
C TRP A 153 -27.58 -5.04 16.70
N ASN A 154 -28.73 -4.43 16.99
CA ASN A 154 -28.89 -2.98 17.22
C ASN A 154 -28.51 -2.07 16.03
N GLY A 155 -28.40 -2.61 14.82
CA GLY A 155 -28.05 -1.83 13.64
C GLY A 155 -26.60 -1.36 13.66
N TYR A 156 -25.66 -2.31 13.56
CA TYR A 156 -24.24 -2.00 13.37
C TYR A 156 -23.73 -2.49 12.02
N TRP A 157 -22.68 -1.82 11.54
CA TRP A 157 -21.89 -2.24 10.38
C TRP A 157 -20.84 -3.24 10.84
N SER A 158 -20.77 -4.39 10.18
CA SER A 158 -20.06 -5.53 10.75
C SER A 158 -19.17 -6.24 9.74
N TRP A 159 -18.03 -6.70 10.24
CA TRP A 159 -17.15 -7.67 9.59
C TRP A 159 -17.23 -9.00 10.31
N ARG A 160 -17.03 -10.10 9.59
CA ARG A 160 -16.95 -11.44 10.16
C ARG A 160 -15.64 -12.10 9.73
N VAL A 161 -15.03 -12.85 10.63
CA VAL A 161 -13.92 -13.73 10.26
C VAL A 161 -14.42 -14.89 9.39
N THR A 162 -13.66 -15.26 8.37
CA THR A 162 -13.92 -16.47 7.57
C THR A 162 -13.91 -17.70 8.49
N GLY A 163 -14.91 -18.59 8.38
CA GLY A 163 -14.98 -19.85 9.13
C GLY A 163 -15.52 -20.99 8.26
N ASP A 164 -15.60 -22.20 8.81
CA ASP A 164 -15.93 -23.44 8.07
C ASP A 164 -17.37 -23.48 7.52
N GLU A 165 -18.30 -22.75 8.13
CA GLU A 165 -19.68 -22.62 7.67
C GLU A 165 -19.88 -21.26 6.97
N VAL A 166 -19.69 -21.26 5.64
CA VAL A 166 -19.95 -20.09 4.80
C VAL A 166 -21.43 -20.10 4.40
N PRO A 167 -22.28 -19.15 4.84
CA PRO A 167 -23.66 -19.08 4.35
C PRO A 167 -23.65 -18.75 2.86
N PHE A 168 -24.67 -19.21 2.11
CA PHE A 168 -24.84 -18.99 0.65
C PHE A 168 -25.02 -17.52 0.21
N PHE A 169 -24.66 -16.53 1.02
CA PHE A 169 -24.77 -15.10 0.74
C PHE A 169 -23.40 -14.42 0.65
N SER A 170 -23.31 -13.44 -0.26
CA SER A 170 -22.16 -12.55 -0.56
C SER A 170 -21.01 -12.57 0.47
N ASP A 171 -19.85 -13.11 0.05
CA ASP A 171 -18.60 -13.18 0.81
C ASP A 171 -17.94 -11.83 1.11
N GLY A 172 -18.60 -10.71 0.75
CA GLY A 172 -18.02 -9.38 0.82
C GLY A 172 -17.65 -8.93 2.24
N PHE A 173 -18.35 -9.40 3.28
CA PHE A 173 -18.07 -9.03 4.67
C PHE A 173 -17.17 -10.04 5.41
N LEU A 174 -16.72 -11.10 4.72
CA LEU A 174 -15.84 -12.12 5.28
C LEU A 174 -14.37 -11.70 5.12
N LEU A 175 -13.64 -11.71 6.21
CA LEU A 175 -12.23 -11.34 6.24
C LEU A 175 -11.35 -12.53 6.66
N PRO A 176 -10.18 -12.72 6.01
CA PRO A 176 -9.18 -13.67 6.47
C PRO A 176 -8.82 -13.42 7.94
N HIS A 177 -8.55 -14.49 8.69
CA HIS A 177 -8.19 -14.44 10.12
C HIS A 177 -7.09 -13.42 10.43
N GLU A 178 -6.02 -13.40 9.62
CA GLU A 178 -4.89 -12.50 9.82
C GLU A 178 -5.28 -11.01 9.73
N ILE A 179 -6.14 -10.64 8.77
CA ILE A 179 -6.61 -9.26 8.60
C ILE A 179 -7.67 -8.94 9.66
N PHE A 180 -8.58 -9.87 9.92
CA PHE A 180 -9.63 -9.68 10.92
C PHE A 180 -9.03 -9.38 12.29
N ASN A 181 -8.00 -10.11 12.74
CA ASN A 181 -7.37 -9.90 14.04
C ASN A 181 -6.67 -8.55 14.19
N LEU A 182 -6.41 -7.85 13.08
CA LEU A 182 -5.75 -6.54 13.07
C LEU A 182 -6.74 -5.36 13.02
N LEU A 183 -8.05 -5.61 12.92
CA LEU A 183 -9.03 -4.54 13.08
C LEU A 183 -8.96 -3.96 14.49
N GLY A 184 -9.12 -2.64 14.63
CA GLY A 184 -9.20 -1.97 15.92
C GLY A 184 -10.39 -2.43 16.77
N PRO A 185 -10.48 -1.99 18.04
CA PRO A 185 -11.56 -2.39 18.92
C PRO A 185 -12.92 -2.01 18.32
N GLY A 186 -13.80 -2.99 18.14
CA GLY A 186 -15.17 -2.76 17.71
C GLY A 186 -15.99 -2.05 18.80
N HIS A 187 -17.11 -1.44 18.40
CA HIS A 187 -18.12 -0.93 19.35
C HIS A 187 -18.67 -2.08 20.21
N ARG A 188 -18.80 -3.28 19.63
CA ARG A 188 -19.08 -4.53 20.33
C ARG A 188 -18.36 -5.68 19.63
N GLU A 189 -17.98 -6.68 20.41
CA GLU A 189 -17.52 -7.98 19.91
C GLU A 189 -18.57 -9.04 20.22
N SER A 190 -18.80 -9.96 19.29
CA SER A 190 -19.67 -11.11 19.56
C SER A 190 -19.10 -11.99 20.67
N GLN A 191 -19.96 -12.74 21.36
CA GLN A 191 -19.56 -13.64 22.45
C GLN A 191 -18.48 -14.67 22.07
N HIS A 192 -18.33 -14.96 20.77
CA HIS A 192 -17.33 -15.90 20.23
C HIS A 192 -16.21 -15.22 19.42
N GLY A 193 -16.12 -13.89 19.43
CA GLY A 193 -15.06 -13.14 18.74
C GLY A 193 -15.07 -13.20 17.21
N GLN A 194 -16.09 -13.82 16.59
CA GLN A 194 -16.17 -14.00 15.13
C GLN A 194 -16.67 -12.76 14.38
N TRP A 195 -17.31 -11.84 15.09
CA TRP A 195 -17.85 -10.60 14.54
C TRP A 195 -17.28 -9.38 15.23
N ARG A 196 -17.05 -8.34 14.42
CA ARG A 196 -16.66 -7.02 14.90
C ARG A 196 -17.60 -5.97 14.35
N HIS A 197 -18.17 -5.18 15.25
CA HIS A 197 -19.25 -4.24 14.97
C HIS A 197 -18.79 -2.78 15.08
N PHE A 198 -19.31 -1.92 14.21
CA PHE A 198 -18.98 -0.50 14.11
C PHE A 198 -20.27 0.33 14.00
N ASP A 199 -20.21 1.55 14.51
CA ASP A 199 -21.31 2.55 14.51
C ASP A 199 -21.71 3.02 13.09
N SER A 200 -20.76 3.04 12.17
CA SER A 200 -20.90 3.61 10.83
C SER A 200 -20.18 2.77 9.78
N LYS A 201 -20.64 2.87 8.54
CA LYS A 201 -20.05 2.17 7.40
C LYS A 201 -18.64 2.69 7.14
N GLU A 202 -18.47 4.00 7.25
CA GLU A 202 -17.24 4.73 7.00
C GLU A 202 -16.15 4.28 7.97
N ARG A 203 -16.49 4.19 9.27
CA ARG A 203 -15.57 3.65 10.29
C ARG A 203 -15.21 2.19 10.01
N ALA A 204 -16.18 1.34 9.69
CA ALA A 204 -15.91 -0.06 9.36
C ALA A 204 -14.94 -0.21 8.17
N VAL A 205 -15.07 0.63 7.13
CA VAL A 205 -14.18 0.63 5.96
C VAL A 205 -12.80 1.21 6.31
N GLN A 206 -12.74 2.27 7.11
CA GLN A 206 -11.48 2.86 7.57
C GLN A 206 -10.66 1.86 8.39
N GLU A 207 -11.31 1.15 9.31
CA GLU A 207 -10.69 0.13 10.16
C GLU A 207 -10.18 -1.05 9.33
N LEU A 208 -10.92 -1.48 8.30
CA LEU A 208 -10.42 -2.48 7.36
C LEU A 208 -9.16 -1.99 6.63
N SER A 209 -9.16 -0.73 6.15
CA SER A 209 -7.97 -0.16 5.50
C SER A 209 -6.76 -0.15 6.44
N GLN A 210 -6.93 0.25 7.70
CA GLN A 210 -5.87 0.27 8.70
C GLN A 210 -5.37 -1.14 9.03
N ALA A 211 -6.27 -2.12 9.17
CA ALA A 211 -5.91 -3.52 9.38
C ALA A 211 -5.10 -4.09 8.22
N CYS A 212 -5.46 -3.76 6.98
CA CYS A 212 -4.67 -4.12 5.80
C CYS A 212 -3.28 -3.47 5.82
N VAL A 213 -3.17 -2.19 6.20
CA VAL A 213 -1.85 -1.53 6.34
C VAL A 213 -1.00 -2.22 7.40
N ALA A 214 -1.57 -2.50 8.57
CA ALA A 214 -0.90 -3.24 9.63
C ALA A 214 -0.45 -4.63 9.15
N PHE A 215 -1.30 -5.33 8.39
CA PHE A 215 -0.98 -6.62 7.80
C PHE A 215 0.24 -6.54 6.88
N GLY A 216 0.28 -5.55 5.98
CA GLY A 216 1.41 -5.34 5.07
C GLY A 216 2.72 -5.03 5.80
N ILE A 217 2.66 -4.21 6.86
CA ILE A 217 3.82 -3.91 7.73
C ILE A 217 4.32 -5.19 8.43
N THR A 218 3.42 -6.01 8.96
CA THR A 218 3.77 -7.29 9.58
C THR A 218 4.46 -8.22 8.59
N LYS A 219 3.90 -8.38 7.38
CA LYS A 219 4.52 -9.22 6.32
C LYS A 219 5.89 -8.69 5.86
N ARG A 220 6.11 -7.37 5.86
CA ARG A 220 7.45 -6.77 5.63
C ARG A 220 8.42 -7.20 6.73
N LYS A 221 8.03 -7.13 8.00
CA LYS A 221 8.89 -7.46 9.15
C LYS A 221 9.21 -8.95 9.22
N GLU A 222 8.22 -9.83 9.03
CA GLU A 222 8.41 -11.28 8.93
C GLU A 222 9.47 -11.62 7.87
N GLY A 223 9.35 -11.00 6.69
CA GLY A 223 10.29 -11.22 5.60
C GLY A 223 11.71 -10.73 5.84
N LEU A 224 11.90 -9.72 6.70
CA LEU A 224 13.22 -9.27 7.15
C LEU A 224 13.82 -10.25 8.16
N SER A 225 13.00 -10.77 9.09
CA SER A 225 13.43 -11.78 10.07
C SER A 225 13.85 -13.09 9.40
N GLU A 226 13.09 -13.59 8.41
CA GLU A 226 13.43 -14.80 7.66
C GLU A 226 14.78 -14.69 6.94
N ALA A 227 15.06 -13.53 6.34
CA ALA A 227 16.32 -13.28 5.65
C ALA A 227 17.52 -13.29 6.61
N LEU A 228 17.39 -12.65 7.78
CA LEU A 228 18.43 -12.63 8.82
C LEU A 228 18.69 -14.03 9.40
N SER A 229 17.64 -14.83 9.64
CA SER A 229 17.79 -16.21 10.14
C SER A 229 18.47 -17.13 9.11
N ALA A 230 18.08 -17.05 7.84
CA ALA A 230 18.67 -17.87 6.76
C ALA A 230 20.14 -17.53 6.47
N GLU A 231 20.59 -16.31 6.78
CA GLU A 231 21.99 -15.92 6.71
C GLU A 231 22.80 -16.47 7.89
N SER A 232 22.23 -16.50 9.09
CA SER A 232 22.90 -17.04 10.29
C SER A 232 23.20 -18.55 10.21
N GLU A 233 22.32 -19.34 9.58
CA GLU A 233 22.52 -20.78 9.41
C GLU A 233 23.60 -21.12 8.37
N LYS A 234 23.82 -20.24 7.38
CA LYS A 234 24.88 -20.41 6.36
C LYS A 234 26.28 -20.12 6.87
N ASP A 235 26.43 -19.34 7.94
CA ASP A 235 27.74 -19.06 8.56
C ASP A 235 28.18 -20.17 9.54
N THR A 236 27.28 -21.08 9.91
CA THR A 236 27.56 -22.21 10.81
C THR A 236 27.83 -23.55 10.10
N SER A 237 27.84 -23.56 8.76
CA SER A 237 28.08 -24.77 7.95
C SER A 237 29.29 -24.64 7.04
#